data_AF-U7UV99-F1
#
_entry.id   AF-U7UV99-F1
#
_cell.length_a   1.000
_cell.length_b   1.000
_cell.length_c   1.000
_cell.angle_alpha   90.00
_cell.angle_beta   90.00
_cell.angle_gamma   90.00
#
_symmetry.space_group_name_H-M   'P 1'
#
loop_
_entity.id
_entity.type
_entity.pdbx_description
1 polymer ?
#
loop_
_entity_poly.entity_id
_entity_poly.type
_entity_poly.pdbx_seq_one_letter_code
_entity_poly.pdbx_strand_id
1 'polypeptide(L)'
;MKIEFDKGVKEYLLKKDMKSFHIDHGLQGCCGVSGICELEVTKGVPDTGSYRMFQVDGFDIYVNNMLKFKDDTMKIVLQLFIFKKISCRRL
;
A
#
# COMPACT_ATOMS: atom_id res chain seq x y z
N MET A 1 13.55 -4.36 8.94
CA MET A 1 12.24 -3.82 8.52
C MET A 1 11.07 -4.54 9.19
N LYS A 2 10.27 -3.78 9.93
CA LYS A 2 8.97 -4.11 10.54
C LYS A 2 7.86 -3.50 9.69
N ILE A 3 6.71 -4.18 9.56
CA ILE A 3 5.54 -3.63 8.87
C ILE A 3 4.40 -3.48 9.89
N GLU A 4 3.76 -2.32 9.89
CA GLU A 4 2.65 -2.00 10.79
C GLU A 4 1.43 -1.53 10.01
N PHE A 5 0.26 -2.06 10.37
CA PHE A 5 -1.01 -1.63 9.83
C PHE A 5 -1.66 -0.58 10.72
N ASP A 6 -2.03 0.57 10.13
CA ASP A 6 -2.86 1.55 10.81
C ASP A 6 -4.32 1.07 10.95
N LYS A 7 -5.09 1.79 11.78
CA LYS A 7 -6.49 1.45 12.05
C LYS A 7 -7.31 1.39 10.75
N GLY A 8 -8.09 0.32 10.58
CA GLY A 8 -8.98 0.13 9.44
C GLY A 8 -8.32 -0.45 8.17
N VAL A 9 -6.99 -0.54 8.11
CA VAL A 9 -6.31 -1.15 6.96
C VAL A 9 -6.64 -2.64 6.85
N LYS A 10 -6.53 -3.39 7.96
CA LYS A 10 -6.83 -4.84 7.95
C LYS A 10 -8.27 -5.11 7.52
N GLU A 11 -9.23 -4.35 8.05
CA GLU A 11 -10.63 -4.45 7.66
C GLU A 11 -10.85 -4.16 6.17
N TYR A 12 -10.14 -3.17 5.63
CA TYR A 12 -10.19 -2.85 4.21
C TYR A 12 -9.61 -3.99 3.35
N LEU A 13 -8.44 -4.53 3.71
CA LEU A 13 -7.81 -5.65 3.00
C LEU A 13 -8.72 -6.89 2.99
N LEU A 14 -9.32 -7.22 4.13
CA LEU A 14 -10.30 -8.32 4.23
C LEU A 14 -11.53 -8.07 3.34
N LYS A 15 -12.08 -6.86 3.34
CA LYS A 15 -13.22 -6.48 2.47
C LYS A 15 -12.88 -6.58 0.98
N LYS A 16 -11.61 -6.44 0.60
CA LYS A 16 -11.11 -6.56 -0.77
C LYS A 16 -10.61 -7.97 -1.12
N ASP A 17 -10.78 -8.92 -0.20
CA ASP A 17 -10.26 -10.29 -0.32
C ASP A 17 -8.75 -10.28 -0.67
N MET A 18 -7.99 -9.38 -0.05
CA MET A 18 -6.59 -9.14 -0.34
C MET A 18 -5.72 -9.75 0.75
N LYS A 19 -5.53 -11.08 0.67
CA LYS A 19 -4.67 -11.85 1.60
C LYS A 19 -3.18 -11.72 1.28
N SER A 20 -2.85 -11.45 0.03
CA SER A 20 -1.48 -11.26 -0.43
C SER A 20 -1.39 -10.01 -1.31
N PHE A 21 -0.29 -9.26 -1.21
CA PHE A 21 -0.02 -8.11 -2.07
C PHE A 21 1.46 -7.77 -2.15
N HIS A 22 1.86 -7.09 -3.22
CA HIS A 22 3.21 -6.60 -3.40
C HIS A 22 3.28 -5.09 -3.50
N ILE A 23 4.41 -4.53 -3.06
CA ILE A 23 4.74 -3.11 -3.06
C ILE A 23 5.92 -2.89 -4.00
N ASP A 24 5.71 -2.02 -5.00
CA ASP A 24 6.71 -1.67 -6.01
C ASP A 24 6.89 -0.16 -6.16
N HIS A 25 7.91 0.24 -6.92
CA HIS A 25 8.00 1.57 -7.49
C HIS A 25 6.83 1.77 -8.45
N GLY A 26 6.00 2.76 -8.18
CA GLY A 26 5.00 3.23 -9.12
C GLY A 26 5.66 3.76 -10.39
N LEU A 27 4.95 3.64 -11.51
CA LEU A 27 5.39 4.19 -12.79
C LEU A 27 5.57 5.70 -12.67
N GLN A 28 6.82 6.17 -12.71
CA GLN A 28 7.08 7.57 -13.05
C GLN A 28 6.61 7.76 -14.49
N GLY A 29 5.39 8.30 -14.66
CA GLY A 29 4.96 8.78 -15.97
C GLY A 29 5.99 9.76 -16.54
N CYS A 30 5.95 10.03 -17.85
CA CYS A 30 6.88 10.91 -18.58
C CYS A 30 7.04 12.33 -17.97
N CYS A 31 6.21 12.70 -16.98
CA CYS A 31 6.21 13.97 -16.25
C CYS A 31 6.54 13.83 -14.75
N GLY A 32 7.09 12.69 -14.31
CA GLY A 32 7.44 12.43 -12.91
C GLY A 32 8.48 13.43 -12.40
N VAL A 33 8.14 14.17 -11.35
CA VAL A 33 9.08 15.08 -10.68
C VAL A 33 10.17 14.24 -10.02
N SER A 34 11.42 14.43 -10.43
CA SER A 34 12.58 13.78 -9.83
C SER A 34 12.57 13.95 -8.30
N GLY A 35 12.44 12.84 -7.58
CA GLY A 35 12.50 12.81 -6.12
C GLY A 35 11.25 12.29 -5.41
N ILE A 36 10.12 12.12 -6.10
CA ILE A 36 8.93 11.47 -5.54
C ILE A 36 8.95 10.00 -5.98
N CYS A 37 9.22 9.11 -5.04
CA CYS A 37 9.02 7.67 -5.23
C CYS A 37 7.52 7.41 -4.99
N GLU A 38 6.73 7.37 -6.06
CA GLU A 38 5.38 6.82 -5.96
C GLU A 38 5.52 5.33 -5.65
N LEU A 39 4.76 4.84 -4.68
CA LEU A 39 4.70 3.41 -4.37
C LEU A 39 3.37 2.87 -4.90
N GLU A 40 3.42 1.72 -5.54
CA GLU A 40 2.23 1.01 -6.01
C GLU A 40 2.00 -0.23 -5.15
N VAL A 41 0.73 -0.51 -4.84
CA VAL A 41 0.31 -1.68 -4.07
C VAL A 41 -0.61 -2.53 -4.93
N THR A 42 -0.17 -3.73 -5.27
CA THR A 42 -0.87 -4.62 -6.20
C THR A 42 -1.28 -5.91 -5.50
N LYS A 43 -2.53 -6.33 -5.69
CA LYS A 43 -3.06 -7.59 -5.13
C LYS A 43 -2.35 -8.79 -5.76
N GLY A 44 -1.99 -9.76 -4.92
CA GLY A 44 -1.39 -11.02 -5.34
C GLY A 44 0.10 -11.14 -5.03
N VAL A 45 0.60 -12.35 -5.29
CA VAL A 45 2.03 -12.68 -5.30
C VAL A 45 2.65 -12.09 -6.57
N PRO A 46 3.84 -11.47 -6.51
CA PRO A 46 4.50 -10.95 -7.71
C PRO A 46 4.99 -12.08 -8.60
N ASP A 47 4.75 -11.99 -9.91
CA ASP A 47 5.13 -13.02 -10.90
C ASP A 47 6.62 -12.94 -11.31
N THR A 48 7.20 -11.74 -11.24
CA THR A 48 8.57 -11.45 -11.68
C THR A 48 9.21 -10.41 -10.78
N GLY A 49 10.52 -10.48 -10.59
CA GLY A 49 11.29 -9.49 -9.83
C GLY A 49 11.90 -10.05 -8.55
N SER A 50 12.49 -9.18 -7.74
CA SER A 50 13.17 -9.55 -6.50
C SER A 50 12.45 -8.92 -5.32
N TYR A 51 11.78 -9.74 -4.51
CA TYR A 51 11.00 -9.28 -3.37
C TYR A 51 11.45 -9.97 -2.09
N ARG A 52 11.28 -9.26 -0.98
CA ARG A 52 11.31 -9.84 0.35
C ARG A 52 9.89 -10.03 0.84
N MET A 53 9.55 -11.25 1.25
CA MET A 53 8.25 -11.57 1.81
C MET A 53 8.23 -11.32 3.32
N PHE A 54 7.15 -10.72 3.80
CA PHE A 54 6.83 -10.50 5.20
C PHE A 54 5.44 -11.05 5.48
N GLN A 55 5.30 -11.82 6.54
CA GLN A 55 4.00 -12.28 7.01
C GLN A 55 3.58 -11.46 8.23
N VAL A 56 2.44 -10.78 8.13
CA VAL A 56 1.93 -9.89 9.19
C VAL A 56 0.44 -10.11 9.35
N ASP A 57 0.01 -10.52 10.54
CA ASP A 57 -1.42 -10.73 10.86
C ASP A 57 -2.17 -11.63 9.87
N GLY A 58 -1.48 -12.61 9.27
CA GLY A 58 -2.06 -13.51 8.27
C GLY A 58 -2.11 -12.95 6.83
N PHE A 59 -1.46 -11.81 6.58
CA PHE A 59 -1.27 -11.26 5.24
C PHE A 59 0.16 -11.49 4.76
N ASP A 60 0.29 -11.87 3.49
CA ASP A 60 1.58 -12.02 2.82
C ASP A 60 1.92 -10.75 2.04
N ILE A 61 3.00 -10.09 2.44
CA ILE A 61 3.40 -8.78 1.93
C ILE A 61 4.76 -8.90 1.25
N TYR A 62 4.82 -8.62 -0.05
CA TYR A 62 6.04 -8.71 -0.83
C TYR A 62 6.56 -7.30 -1.10
N VAL A 63 7.76 -6.97 -0.61
CA VAL A 63 8.35 -5.64 -0.82
C VAL A 63 9.51 -5.77 -1.79
N ASN A 64 9.48 -4.99 -2.87
CA ASN A 64 10.55 -5.00 -3.87
C ASN A 64 11.89 -4.64 -3.21
N ASN A 65 12.92 -5.46 -3.43
CA ASN A 65 14.25 -5.30 -2.82
C ASN A 65 14.98 -4.02 -3.28
N MET A 66 14.53 -3.40 -4.38
CA MET A 66 15.04 -2.11 -4.83
C MET A 66 14.55 -0.93 -3.99
N LEU A 67 13.47 -1.10 -3.23
CA LEU A 67 12.94 -0.06 -2.36
C LEU A 67 13.87 0.16 -1.17
N LYS A 68 14.42 1.38 -1.08
CA LYS A 68 15.28 1.81 0.02
C LYS A 68 14.47 2.60 1.02
N PHE A 69 14.38 2.08 2.24
CA PHE A 69 13.73 2.76 3.35
C PHE A 69 14.79 3.37 4.26
N LYS A 70 14.58 4.61 4.69
CA LYS A 70 15.44 5.27 5.68
C LYS A 70 15.26 4.64 7.06
N ASP A 71 14.01 4.27 7.36
CA ASP A 71 13.61 3.73 8.64
C ASP A 71 13.40 2.22 8.54
N ASP A 72 13.59 1.55 9.67
CA ASP A 72 13.36 0.12 9.80
C ASP A 72 11.88 -0.26 9.96
N THR A 73 10.95 0.70 9.82
CA THR A 73 9.50 0.45 9.94
C THR A 73 8.74 1.04 8.76
N MET A 74 7.92 0.22 8.12
CA MET A 74 6.97 0.63 7.09
C MET A 74 5.57 0.65 7.71
N LYS A 75 4.91 1.81 7.68
CA LYS A 75 3.53 1.96 8.13
C LYS A 75 2.59 2.02 6.93
N ILE A 76 1.65 1.08 6.84
CA ILE A 76 0.62 1.07 5.82
C ILE A 76 -0.61 1.78 6.39
N VAL A 77 -1.05 2.83 5.70
CA VAL A 77 -2.16 3.71 6.11
C VAL A 77 -3.27 3.71 5.06
N LEU A 78 -4.51 3.81 5.51
CA LEU A 78 -5.66 3.98 4.63
C LEU A 78 -6.01 5.46 4.53
N GLN A 79 -5.62 6.12 3.43
CA GLN A 79 -6.13 7.46 3.13
C GLN A 79 -7.49 7.35 2.42
N LEU A 80 -8.56 7.26 3.22
CA LEU A 80 -9.91 7.47 2.70
C LEU A 80 -10.06 8.94 2.36
N PHE A 81 -10.06 9.30 1.07
CA PHE A 81 -10.56 10.60 0.65
C PHE A 81 -11.94 10.79 1.27
N ILE A 82 -12.04 11.84 2.07
CA ILE A 82 -13.18 12.17 2.92
C ILE A 82 -14.42 12.28 2.03
N PHE A 83 -15.26 11.24 2.00
CA PHE A 83 -16.65 11.37 1.55
C PHE A 83 -17.39 12.21 2.60
N LYS A 84 -17.17 13.52 2.57
CA LYS A 84 -18.06 14.49 3.22
C LYS A 84 -19.35 14.42 2.41
N LYS A 85 -20.33 13.68 2.94
CA LYS A 85 -21.72 13.71 2.50
C LYS A 85 -22.16 15.19 2.47
N ILE A 86 -22.16 15.83 1.30
CA ILE A 86 -22.84 17.10 1.11
C ILE A 86 -24.33 16.74 1.15
N SER A 87 -24.89 16.75 2.35
CA SER A 87 -26.32 16.79 2.57
C SER A 87 -26.79 18.18 2.14
N CYS A 88 -27.04 18.37 0.85
CA CYS A 88 -27.83 19.52 0.40
C CYS A 88 -29.27 19.26 0.86
N ARG A 89 -29.73 20.07 1.82
CA ARG A 89 -31.07 20.02 2.41
C ARG A 89 -32.14 20.16 1.32
N ARG A 90 -33.21 19.39 1.45
CA ARG A 90 -34.54 19.77 0.94
C ARG A 90 -35.34 20.28 2.14
N LEU A 91 -35.44 21.60 2.27
CA LEU A 91 -36.51 22.30 2.97
C LEU A 91 -36.83 23.54 2.14
#